data_AF-A0A964E7Z1-F1
#
_entry.id   AF-A0A964E7Z1-F1
#
_cell.length_a   1.000
_cell.length_b   1.000
_cell.length_c   1.000
_cell.angle_alpha   90.00
_cell.angle_beta   90.00
_cell.angle_gamma   90.00
#
_symmetry.space_group_name_H-M   'P 1'
#
loop_
_entity.id
_entity.type
_entity.pdbx_description
1 polymer ?
#
loop_
_entity_poly.entity_id
_entity_poly.type
_entity_poly.pdbx_seq_one_letter_code
_entity_poly.pdbx_strand_id
1 'polypeptide(L)'
;MRGELTKNLKSLLAPLEGTYRLLWFILTLAVFVMLYSVHIASAYWDDPIKVSTGWVFYLIAFVLIAVYFKVQAHLFSNNALLDFLNEDVFPEKLARHKQTGRVDPVDLAKVKQLSKKEFLILKVASLTFKQFVTGLLISVAVTLLGFIYAQLRQDFSAILPFILFSLVMNILCYPRLQNYEDRVFKLGGRELLDEEIKSRAEA
;
A
#
# COMPACT_ATOMS: atom_id res chain seq x y z
N MET A 1 -19.70 16.05 12.81
CA MET A 1 -19.07 15.50 14.02
C MET A 1 -18.05 14.45 13.60
N ARG A 2 -16.74 14.73 13.69
CA ARG A 2 -15.70 13.68 13.58
C ARG A 2 -15.87 12.80 14.81
N GLY A 3 -16.52 11.64 14.67
CA GLY A 3 -16.65 10.69 15.77
C GLY A 3 -15.24 10.29 16.22
N GLU A 4 -14.92 10.47 17.50
CA GLU A 4 -13.69 9.90 18.04
C GLU A 4 -13.73 8.39 17.80
N LEU A 5 -12.79 7.88 16.98
CA LEU A 5 -12.61 6.44 16.80
C LEU A 5 -12.49 5.79 18.19
N THR A 6 -13.27 4.73 18.43
CA THR A 6 -13.26 4.07 19.74
C THR A 6 -11.85 3.58 20.08
N LYS A 7 -11.54 3.50 21.38
CA LYS A 7 -10.27 2.95 21.88
C LYS A 7 -10.00 1.55 21.32
N ASN A 8 -11.07 0.76 21.12
CA ASN A 8 -11.01 -0.58 20.54
C ASN A 8 -10.49 -0.55 19.10
N LEU A 9 -11.07 0.27 18.22
CA LEU A 9 -10.61 0.39 16.83
C LEU A 9 -9.16 0.91 16.76
N LYS A 10 -8.81 1.93 17.56
CA LYS A 10 -7.44 2.44 17.62
C LYS A 10 -6.44 1.35 18.03
N SER A 11 -6.80 0.52 19.01
CA SER A 11 -5.94 -0.58 19.46
C SER A 11 -5.72 -1.66 18.39
N LEU A 12 -6.71 -1.91 17.54
CA LEU A 12 -6.63 -2.88 16.43
C LEU A 12 -5.85 -2.31 15.23
N LEU A 13 -5.97 -1.00 14.96
CA LEU A 13 -5.27 -0.33 13.87
C LEU A 13 -3.81 0.01 14.19
N ALA A 14 -3.48 0.30 15.46
CA ALA A 14 -2.12 0.67 15.86
C ALA A 14 -1.02 -0.31 15.42
N PRO A 15 -1.12 -1.65 15.63
CA PRO A 15 -0.09 -2.57 15.17
C PRO A 15 0.01 -2.64 13.64
N LEU A 16 -1.13 -2.48 12.95
CA LEU A 16 -1.19 -2.43 11.50
C LEU A 16 -0.44 -1.19 10.98
N GLU A 17 -0.75 -0.01 11.53
CA GLU A 17 -0.09 1.25 11.21
C GLU A 17 1.42 1.22 11.47
N GLY A 18 1.82 0.66 12.62
CA GLY A 18 3.23 0.44 12.94
C GLY A 18 3.92 -0.40 11.86
N THR A 19 3.28 -1.48 11.41
CA THR A 19 3.79 -2.33 10.34
C THR A 19 3.91 -1.57 9.01
N TYR A 20 2.89 -0.79 8.63
CA TYR A 20 2.93 0.04 7.42
C TYR A 20 4.12 1.01 7.45
N ARG A 21 4.25 1.79 8.53
CA ARG A 21 5.31 2.79 8.67
C ARG A 21 6.70 2.14 8.67
N LEU A 22 6.85 1.01 9.38
CA LEU A 22 8.10 0.27 9.43
C LEU A 22 8.52 -0.23 8.05
N LEU A 23 7.62 -0.90 7.32
CA LEU A 23 7.89 -1.38 5.97
C LEU A 23 8.22 -0.25 5.00
N TRP A 24 7.46 0.85 5.06
CA TRP A 24 7.72 2.04 4.26
C TRP A 24 9.11 2.61 4.53
N PHE A 25 9.49 2.72 5.81
CA PHE A 25 10.78 3.28 6.21
C PHE A 25 11.93 2.38 5.80
N ILE A 26 11.85 1.07 6.06
CA ILE A 26 12.88 0.09 5.69
C ILE A 26 13.10 0.10 4.18
N LEU A 27 12.04 0.07 3.37
CA LEU A 27 12.19 0.00 1.92
C LEU A 27 12.60 1.34 1.32
N THR A 28 12.19 2.47 1.89
CA THR A 28 12.71 3.78 1.48
C THR A 28 14.18 3.93 1.82
N LEU A 29 14.60 3.49 3.01
CA LEU A 29 16.02 3.46 3.39
C LEU A 29 16.83 2.55 2.46
N ALA A 30 16.29 1.40 2.07
CA ALA A 30 16.94 0.49 1.12
C ALA A 30 17.22 1.17 -0.24
N VAL A 31 16.32 2.03 -0.73
CA VAL A 31 16.53 2.82 -1.95
C VAL A 31 17.74 3.75 -1.80
N PHE A 32 17.88 4.44 -0.66
CA PHE A 32 19.03 5.30 -0.39
C PHE A 32 20.33 4.50 -0.23
N VAL A 33 20.28 3.33 0.41
CA VAL A 33 21.43 2.43 0.51
C VAL A 33 21.89 2.00 -0.88
N MET A 34 20.97 1.60 -1.78
CA MET A 34 21.33 1.22 -3.15
C MET A 34 21.95 2.38 -3.94
N LEU A 35 21.40 3.59 -3.81
CA LEU A 35 21.97 4.80 -4.42
C LEU A 35 23.40 5.06 -3.91
N TYR A 36 23.60 4.98 -2.59
CA TYR A 36 24.90 5.17 -1.97
C TYR A 36 25.91 4.09 -2.37
N SER A 37 25.48 2.82 -2.46
CA SER A 37 26.32 1.73 -2.95
C SER A 37 26.78 1.95 -4.39
N VAL A 38 25.90 2.44 -5.27
CA VAL A 38 26.26 2.79 -6.66
C VAL A 38 27.18 4.00 -6.71
N HIS A 39 26.97 5.00 -5.85
CA HIS A 39 27.87 6.14 -5.73
C HIS A 39 29.30 5.70 -5.35
N ILE A 40 29.44 4.86 -4.32
CA ILE A 40 30.77 4.34 -3.94
C ILE A 40 31.38 3.50 -5.06
N ALA A 41 30.61 2.59 -5.66
CA ALA A 41 31.10 1.74 -6.75
C ALA A 41 31.59 2.57 -7.95
N SER A 42 30.94 3.71 -8.23
CA SER A 42 31.31 4.58 -9.34
C SER A 42 32.70 5.20 -9.23
N ALA A 43 33.29 5.26 -8.04
CA ALA A 43 34.67 5.71 -7.86
C ALA A 43 35.71 4.71 -8.42
N TYR A 44 35.30 3.46 -8.68
CA TYR A 44 36.14 2.38 -9.17
C TYR A 44 35.78 1.93 -10.59
N TRP A 45 34.84 2.61 -11.23
CA TRP A 45 34.42 2.32 -12.59
C TRP A 45 35.37 2.94 -13.61
N ASP A 46 35.54 2.22 -14.72
CA ASP A 46 36.25 2.72 -15.90
C ASP A 46 35.30 3.57 -16.75
N ASP A 47 35.68 3.85 -17.99
CA ASP A 47 34.85 4.62 -18.91
C ASP A 47 33.45 3.98 -19.13
N PRO A 48 32.38 4.80 -19.22
CA PRO A 48 31.02 4.31 -19.37
C PRO A 48 30.86 3.38 -20.57
N ILE A 49 30.33 2.18 -20.31
CA ILE A 49 30.12 1.15 -21.31
C ILE A 49 28.82 1.46 -22.07
N LYS A 50 28.89 1.45 -23.40
CA LYS A 50 27.70 1.51 -24.26
C LYS A 50 27.02 0.14 -24.28
N VAL A 51 25.96 0.01 -23.49
CA VAL A 51 25.07 -1.15 -23.53
C VAL A 51 24.05 -0.95 -24.65
N SER A 52 24.21 -1.68 -25.76
CA SER A 52 23.35 -1.58 -26.95
C SER A 52 21.86 -1.86 -26.67
N THR A 53 21.58 -2.63 -25.63
CA THR A 53 20.22 -3.02 -25.18
C THR A 53 19.74 -2.24 -23.96
N GLY A 54 20.37 -1.10 -23.62
CA GLY A 54 20.03 -0.32 -22.42
C GLY A 54 18.58 0.15 -22.35
N TRP A 55 17.92 0.34 -23.50
CA TRP A 55 16.50 0.70 -23.59
C TRP A 55 15.55 -0.34 -22.97
N VAL A 56 15.97 -1.61 -22.88
CA VAL A 56 15.16 -2.70 -22.31
C VAL A 56 14.88 -2.45 -20.82
N PHE A 57 15.85 -1.91 -20.08
CA PHE A 57 15.67 -1.59 -18.66
C PHE A 57 14.60 -0.51 -18.44
N TYR A 58 14.59 0.51 -19.30
CA TYR A 58 13.55 1.55 -19.28
C TYR A 58 12.18 1.00 -19.66
N LEU A 59 12.11 0.12 -20.66
CA LEU A 59 10.86 -0.53 -21.04
C LEU A 59 10.29 -1.37 -19.89
N ILE A 60 11.11 -2.18 -19.23
CA ILE A 60 10.68 -2.99 -18.09
C ILE A 60 10.23 -2.08 -16.93
N ALA A 61 10.99 -1.02 -16.61
CA ALA A 61 10.60 -0.07 -15.58
C ALA A 61 9.26 0.61 -15.92
N PHE A 62 9.03 0.98 -17.18
CA PHE A 62 7.76 1.53 -17.62
C PHE A 62 6.60 0.54 -17.43
N VAL A 63 6.79 -0.73 -17.77
CA VAL A 63 5.79 -1.78 -17.52
C VAL A 63 5.50 -1.93 -16.03
N LEU A 64 6.53 -1.95 -15.18
CA LEU A 64 6.37 -2.02 -13.73
C LEU A 64 5.61 -0.81 -13.17
N ILE A 65 5.92 0.40 -13.63
CA ILE A 65 5.21 1.63 -13.26
C ILE A 65 3.74 1.56 -13.72
N ALA A 66 3.46 1.07 -14.93
CA ALA A 66 2.09 0.88 -15.41
C ALA A 66 1.32 -0.15 -14.55
N VAL A 67 1.97 -1.26 -14.18
CA VAL A 67 1.39 -2.26 -13.27
C VAL A 67 1.12 -1.64 -11.90
N TYR A 68 2.04 -0.83 -11.38
CA TYR A 68 1.83 -0.10 -10.13
C TYR A 68 0.59 0.78 -10.20
N PHE A 69 0.46 1.62 -11.23
CA PHE A 69 -0.70 2.49 -11.38
C PHE A 69 -1.99 1.69 -11.56
N LYS A 70 -1.97 0.55 -12.26
CA LYS A 70 -3.13 -0.34 -12.38
C LYS A 70 -3.54 -0.93 -11.02
N VAL A 71 -2.57 -1.38 -10.21
CA VAL A 71 -2.82 -1.90 -8.86
C VAL A 71 -3.40 -0.82 -7.95
N GLN A 72 -2.84 0.40 -7.99
CA GLN A 72 -3.35 1.54 -7.22
C GLN A 72 -4.74 1.98 -7.71
N ALA A 73 -4.97 2.04 -9.02
CA ALA A 73 -6.27 2.41 -9.58
C ALA A 73 -7.38 1.46 -9.13
N HIS A 74 -7.08 0.16 -8.99
CA HIS A 74 -8.04 -0.80 -8.46
C HIS A 74 -8.42 -0.51 -6.99
N LEU A 75 -7.48 -0.07 -6.15
CA LEU A 75 -7.71 0.36 -4.76
C LEU A 75 -8.53 1.65 -4.66
N PHE A 76 -8.31 2.58 -5.61
CA PHE A 76 -9.04 3.85 -5.67
C PHE A 76 -10.36 3.78 -6.44
N SER A 77 -10.67 2.65 -7.08
CA SER A 77 -11.97 2.43 -7.69
C SER A 77 -13.06 2.37 -6.64
N ASN A 78 -14.09 3.20 -6.78
CA ASN A 78 -15.24 3.18 -5.88
C ASN A 78 -16.04 1.89 -6.03
N ASN A 79 -16.11 1.32 -7.25
CA ASN A 79 -16.84 0.08 -7.50
C ASN A 79 -16.18 -1.10 -6.78
N ALA A 80 -14.86 -1.25 -6.91
CA ALA A 80 -14.13 -2.32 -6.21
C ALA A 80 -14.22 -2.17 -4.68
N LEU A 81 -14.26 -0.93 -4.18
CA LEU A 81 -14.47 -0.66 -2.76
C LEU A 81 -15.90 -1.00 -2.33
N LEU A 82 -16.92 -0.68 -3.12
CA LEU A 82 -18.32 -1.03 -2.84
C LEU A 82 -18.53 -2.55 -2.89
N ASP A 83 -18.02 -3.23 -3.91
CA ASP A 83 -18.08 -4.70 -4.01
C ASP A 83 -17.45 -5.34 -2.77
N PHE A 84 -16.29 -4.82 -2.34
CA PHE A 84 -15.64 -5.32 -1.14
C PHE A 84 -16.38 -4.97 0.14
N LEU A 85 -16.95 -3.77 0.27
CA LEU A 85 -17.74 -3.38 1.45
C LEU A 85 -18.95 -4.30 1.61
N ASN A 86 -19.58 -4.69 0.50
CA ASN A 86 -20.73 -5.59 0.41
C ASN A 86 -20.38 -7.08 0.59
N GLU A 87 -19.10 -7.47 0.53
CA GLU A 87 -18.68 -8.86 0.78
C GLU A 87 -18.84 -9.25 2.26
N ASP A 88 -19.51 -10.34 2.58
CA ASP A 88 -19.63 -10.81 3.96
C ASP A 88 -18.27 -11.27 4.51
N VAL A 89 -17.64 -10.42 5.32
CA VAL A 89 -16.42 -10.76 6.06
C VAL A 89 -16.80 -11.14 7.47
N PHE A 90 -16.64 -12.43 7.77
CA PHE A 90 -16.79 -12.95 9.13
C PHE A 90 -15.80 -12.28 10.10
N PRO A 91 -16.25 -11.76 11.26
CA PRO A 91 -15.40 -11.14 12.28
C PRO A 91 -14.18 -11.97 12.67
N GLU A 92 -14.32 -13.30 12.62
CA GLU A 92 -13.27 -14.26 12.91
C GLU A 92 -12.08 -14.15 11.94
N LYS A 93 -12.29 -13.73 10.68
CA LYS A 93 -11.19 -13.51 9.73
C LYS A 93 -10.33 -12.30 10.10
N LEU A 94 -10.92 -11.27 10.70
CA LEU A 94 -10.22 -10.05 11.11
C LEU A 94 -9.52 -10.20 12.47
N ALA A 95 -9.97 -11.15 13.30
CA ALA A 95 -9.37 -11.49 14.59
C ALA A 95 -8.36 -12.65 14.53
N ARG A 96 -8.00 -13.14 13.33
CA ARG A 96 -6.98 -14.19 13.18
C ARG A 96 -5.57 -13.61 13.27
N HIS A 97 -4.75 -14.25 14.09
CA HIS A 97 -3.32 -13.99 14.13
C HIS A 97 -2.67 -14.42 12.80
N LYS A 98 -2.00 -13.50 12.12
CA LYS A 98 -1.47 -13.71 10.75
C LYS A 98 -0.47 -14.88 10.64
N GLN A 99 0.29 -15.16 11.71
CA GLN A 99 1.31 -16.21 11.70
C GLN A 99 0.78 -17.60 12.10
N THR A 100 -0.22 -17.66 12.97
CA THR A 100 -0.70 -18.94 13.55
C THR A 100 -2.05 -19.36 12.99
N GLY A 101 -2.75 -18.47 12.29
CA GLY A 101 -4.09 -18.70 11.76
C GLY A 101 -5.17 -18.87 12.85
N ARG A 102 -4.79 -18.83 14.13
CA ARG A 102 -5.69 -18.96 15.27
C ARG A 102 -6.41 -17.65 15.49
N VAL A 103 -7.68 -17.74 15.87
CA VAL A 103 -8.48 -16.60 16.28
C VAL A 103 -8.02 -16.18 17.67
N ASP A 104 -7.62 -14.92 17.83
CA ASP A 104 -7.34 -14.35 19.14
C ASP A 104 -8.68 -13.99 19.80
N PRO A 105 -9.05 -14.60 20.93
CA PRO A 105 -10.32 -14.33 21.60
C PRO A 105 -10.43 -12.88 22.09
N VAL A 106 -9.32 -12.23 22.43
CA VAL A 106 -9.29 -10.83 22.88
C VAL A 106 -9.58 -9.88 21.73
N ASP A 107 -8.95 -10.10 20.58
CA ASP A 107 -9.20 -9.27 19.40
C ASP A 107 -10.58 -9.56 18.79
N LEU A 108 -11.07 -10.80 18.84
CA LEU A 108 -12.43 -11.13 18.43
C LEU A 108 -13.47 -10.39 19.28
N ALA A 109 -13.27 -10.30 20.60
CA ALA A 109 -14.14 -9.55 21.48
C ALA A 109 -14.16 -8.06 21.12
N LYS A 110 -13.00 -7.46 20.81
CA LYS A 110 -12.92 -6.07 20.34
C LYS A 110 -13.63 -5.86 19.02
N VAL A 111 -13.42 -6.77 18.04
CA VAL A 111 -14.04 -6.68 16.71
C VAL A 111 -15.56 -6.77 16.81
N LYS A 112 -16.10 -7.65 17.66
CA LYS A 112 -17.55 -7.78 17.89
C LYS A 112 -18.18 -6.56 18.57
N GLN A 113 -17.39 -5.75 19.27
CA GLN A 113 -17.83 -4.51 19.91
C GLN A 113 -17.75 -3.29 18.97
N LEU A 114 -17.21 -3.43 17.77
CA LEU A 114 -17.13 -2.35 16.80
C LEU A 114 -18.50 -2.04 16.21
N SER A 115 -18.78 -0.76 15.98
CA SER A 115 -19.92 -0.35 15.16
C SER A 115 -19.75 -0.82 13.70
N LYS A 116 -20.85 -0.95 12.94
CA LYS A 116 -20.81 -1.31 11.50
C LYS A 116 -19.80 -0.43 10.73
N LYS A 117 -19.72 0.87 11.05
CA LYS A 117 -18.78 1.81 10.43
C LYS A 117 -17.31 1.50 10.77
N GLU A 118 -17.00 1.27 12.04
CA GLU A 118 -15.65 0.95 12.49
C GLU A 118 -15.16 -0.41 11.97
N PHE A 119 -16.07 -1.38 11.88
CA PHE A 119 -15.81 -2.67 11.27
C PHE A 119 -15.42 -2.51 9.79
N LEU A 120 -16.15 -1.68 9.03
CA LEU A 120 -15.83 -1.40 7.62
C LEU A 120 -14.47 -0.70 7.48
N ILE A 121 -14.13 0.24 8.37
CA ILE A 121 -12.80 0.88 8.39
C ILE A 121 -11.70 -0.18 8.61
N LEU A 122 -11.85 -1.04 9.61
CA LEU A 122 -10.88 -2.10 9.90
C LEU A 122 -10.73 -3.07 8.72
N LYS A 123 -11.85 -3.45 8.09
CA LYS A 123 -11.89 -4.33 6.92
C LYS A 123 -11.14 -3.72 5.74
N VAL A 124 -11.37 -2.43 5.43
CA VAL A 124 -10.67 -1.71 4.35
C VAL A 124 -9.18 -1.58 4.66
N ALA A 125 -8.80 -1.22 5.89
CA ALA A 125 -7.40 -1.09 6.30
C ALA A 125 -6.62 -2.41 6.18
N SER A 126 -7.28 -3.54 6.42
CA SER A 126 -6.69 -4.88 6.24
C SER A 126 -6.48 -5.21 4.76
N LEU A 127 -7.44 -4.90 3.89
CA LEU A 127 -7.33 -5.12 2.44
C LEU A 127 -6.18 -4.31 1.83
N THR A 128 -6.11 -3.03 2.19
CA THR A 128 -5.12 -2.09 1.63
C THR A 128 -3.69 -2.51 1.93
N PHE A 129 -3.48 -3.39 2.92
CA PHE A 129 -2.16 -3.85 3.34
C PHE A 129 -1.47 -4.65 2.24
N LYS A 130 -2.20 -5.57 1.60
CA LYS A 130 -1.64 -6.39 0.51
C LYS A 130 -1.19 -5.51 -0.65
N GLN A 131 -2.03 -4.55 -1.05
CA GLN A 131 -1.74 -3.63 -2.14
C GLN A 131 -0.60 -2.66 -1.81
N PHE A 132 -0.52 -2.18 -0.58
CA PHE A 132 0.61 -1.40 -0.10
C PHE A 132 1.93 -2.17 -0.20
N VAL A 133 1.96 -3.42 0.27
CA VAL A 133 3.13 -4.29 0.14
C VAL A 133 3.49 -4.51 -1.33
N THR A 134 2.49 -4.80 -2.18
CA THR A 134 2.72 -4.95 -3.63
C THR A 134 3.28 -3.67 -4.25
N GLY A 135 2.74 -2.49 -3.92
CA GLY A 135 3.24 -1.22 -4.43
C GLY A 135 4.69 -0.93 -4.04
N LEU A 136 5.03 -1.21 -2.79
CA LEU A 136 6.41 -1.10 -2.30
C LEU A 136 7.36 -2.09 -2.99
N LEU A 137 6.94 -3.34 -3.21
CA LEU A 137 7.75 -4.33 -3.93
C LEU A 137 8.02 -3.92 -5.38
N ILE A 138 7.01 -3.37 -6.07
CA ILE A 138 7.20 -2.87 -7.45
C ILE A 138 8.18 -1.69 -7.44
N SER A 139 8.06 -0.77 -6.48
CA SER A 139 8.99 0.36 -6.32
C SER A 139 10.44 -0.11 -6.13
N VAL A 140 10.67 -1.10 -5.25
CA VAL A 140 11.99 -1.70 -5.04
C VAL A 140 12.49 -2.41 -6.30
N ALA A 141 11.62 -3.10 -7.04
CA ALA A 141 11.99 -3.74 -8.29
C ALA A 141 12.45 -2.72 -9.35
N VAL A 142 11.82 -1.55 -9.44
CA VAL A 142 12.27 -0.44 -10.30
C VAL A 142 13.67 0.04 -9.89
N THR A 143 13.90 0.22 -8.58
CA THR A 143 15.24 0.59 -8.08
C THR A 143 16.30 -0.47 -8.40
N LEU A 144 15.98 -1.75 -8.21
CA LEU A 144 16.89 -2.86 -8.53
C LEU A 144 17.25 -2.90 -10.02
N LEU A 145 16.29 -2.63 -10.91
CA LEU A 145 16.58 -2.51 -12.35
C LEU A 145 17.55 -1.37 -12.64
N GLY A 146 17.36 -0.22 -12.00
CA GLY A 146 18.29 0.91 -12.12
C GLY A 146 19.68 0.58 -11.59
N PHE A 147 19.76 -0.12 -10.46
CA PHE A 147 21.01 -0.59 -9.89
C PHE A 147 21.78 -1.49 -10.87
N ILE A 148 21.11 -2.50 -11.43
CA ILE A 148 21.70 -3.41 -12.43
C ILE A 148 22.13 -2.62 -13.66
N TYR A 149 21.30 -1.71 -14.15
CA TYR A 149 21.60 -0.92 -15.34
C TYR A 149 22.81 -0.01 -15.14
N ALA A 150 22.92 0.65 -13.98
CA ALA A 150 24.05 1.50 -13.64
C ALA A 150 25.36 0.71 -13.52
N GLN A 151 25.32 -0.49 -12.92
CA GLN A 151 26.47 -1.39 -12.85
C GLN A 151 26.92 -1.85 -14.25
N LEU A 152 25.98 -2.22 -15.11
CA LEU A 152 26.30 -2.67 -16.49
C LEU A 152 26.88 -1.54 -17.35
N ARG A 153 26.36 -0.31 -17.19
CA ARG A 153 26.87 0.86 -17.90
C ARG A 153 28.10 1.48 -17.27
N GLN A 154 28.43 1.10 -16.03
CA GLN A 154 29.43 1.78 -15.23
C GLN A 154 29.19 3.29 -15.17
N ASP A 155 27.93 3.69 -14.99
CA ASP A 155 27.51 5.09 -15.03
C ASP A 155 26.54 5.38 -13.88
N PHE A 156 26.95 6.27 -12.97
CA PHE A 156 26.15 6.66 -11.81
C PHE A 156 24.85 7.36 -12.26
N SER A 157 24.91 8.17 -13.32
CA SER A 157 23.75 8.94 -13.78
C SER A 157 22.62 8.02 -14.27
N ALA A 158 22.94 6.80 -14.68
CA ALA A 158 21.99 5.81 -15.16
C ALA A 158 21.02 5.32 -14.07
N ILE A 159 21.39 5.37 -12.78
CA ILE A 159 20.50 4.94 -11.68
C ILE A 159 19.44 5.99 -11.33
N LEU A 160 19.77 7.27 -11.52
CA LEU A 160 18.98 8.41 -11.04
C LEU A 160 17.49 8.39 -11.47
N PRO A 161 17.13 8.13 -12.74
CA PRO A 161 15.72 8.09 -13.12
C PRO A 161 14.95 7.00 -12.36
N PHE A 162 15.55 5.83 -12.17
CA PHE A 162 14.91 4.72 -11.47
C PHE A 162 14.70 5.03 -9.98
N ILE A 163 15.69 5.63 -9.34
CA ILE A 163 15.59 6.09 -7.94
C ILE A 163 14.50 7.14 -7.81
N LEU A 164 14.47 8.14 -8.70
CA LEU A 164 13.46 9.20 -8.68
C LEU A 164 12.05 8.60 -8.78
N PHE A 165 11.81 7.71 -9.75
CA PHE A 165 10.51 7.06 -9.90
C PHE A 165 10.15 6.20 -8.68
N SER A 166 11.10 5.43 -8.15
CA SER A 166 10.87 4.62 -6.94
C SER A 166 10.53 5.49 -5.72
N LEU A 167 11.22 6.61 -5.52
CA LEU A 167 10.91 7.55 -4.44
C LEU A 167 9.51 8.17 -4.61
N VAL A 168 9.15 8.58 -5.83
CA VAL A 168 7.80 9.08 -6.13
C VAL A 168 6.75 7.99 -5.80
N MET A 169 6.97 6.74 -6.22
CA MET A 169 6.08 5.63 -5.92
C MET A 169 5.98 5.35 -4.41
N ASN A 170 7.09 5.41 -3.67
CA ASN A 170 7.09 5.25 -2.22
C ASN A 170 6.31 6.37 -1.53
N ILE A 171 6.47 7.63 -1.96
CA ILE A 171 5.73 8.77 -1.43
C ILE A 171 4.22 8.59 -1.70
N LEU A 172 3.85 8.18 -2.91
CA LEU A 172 2.45 7.91 -3.26
C LEU A 172 1.86 6.73 -2.48
N CYS A 173 2.69 5.74 -2.11
CA CYS A 173 2.30 4.63 -1.25
C CYS A 173 2.31 4.96 0.25
N TYR A 174 2.63 6.18 0.67
CA TYR A 174 2.70 6.50 2.10
C TYR A 174 1.37 6.15 2.81
N PRO A 175 1.41 5.39 3.91
CA PRO A 175 0.21 4.91 4.58
C PRO A 175 -0.57 6.08 5.21
N ARG A 176 -1.63 6.54 4.53
CA ARG A 176 -2.55 7.55 5.05
C ARG A 176 -3.85 6.90 5.50
N LEU A 177 -3.87 6.36 6.72
CA LEU A 177 -5.07 5.76 7.32
C LEU A 177 -6.29 6.70 7.34
N GLN A 178 -6.05 8.00 7.56
CA GLN A 178 -7.07 9.05 7.52
C GLN A 178 -7.83 9.11 6.19
N ASN A 179 -7.16 8.86 5.06
CA ASN A 179 -7.82 8.89 3.75
C ASN A 179 -8.84 7.75 3.59
N TYR A 180 -8.63 6.61 4.27
CA TYR A 180 -9.56 5.48 4.20
C TYR A 180 -10.78 5.72 5.07
N GLU A 181 -10.61 6.31 6.25
CA GLU A 181 -11.71 6.74 7.11
C GLU A 181 -12.65 7.67 6.33
N ASP A 182 -12.11 8.73 5.71
CA ASP A 182 -12.89 9.68 4.92
C ASP A 182 -13.62 9.03 3.73
N ARG A 183 -13.00 8.05 3.06
CA ARG A 183 -13.64 7.32 1.95
C ARG A 183 -14.77 6.41 2.43
N VAL A 184 -14.56 5.66 3.52
CA VAL A 184 -15.59 4.80 4.11
C VAL A 184 -16.74 5.65 4.66
N PHE A 185 -16.47 6.81 5.26
CA PHE A 185 -17.50 7.75 5.69
C PHE A 185 -18.34 8.28 4.52
N LYS A 186 -17.71 8.65 3.41
CA LYS A 186 -18.41 9.16 2.21
C LYS A 186 -19.24 8.10 1.51
N LEU A 187 -18.73 6.87 1.41
CA LEU A 187 -19.39 5.79 0.68
C LEU A 187 -20.39 5.01 1.55
N GLY A 188 -20.01 4.62 2.76
CA GLY A 188 -20.91 3.94 3.70
C GLY A 188 -22.01 4.87 4.25
N GLY A 189 -21.80 6.19 4.22
CA GLY A 189 -22.87 7.16 4.50
C GLY A 189 -23.96 7.17 3.43
N ARG A 190 -23.62 6.91 2.15
CA ARG A 190 -24.59 6.83 1.04
C ARG A 190 -25.42 5.55 1.11
N GLU A 191 -24.80 4.39 1.31
CA GLU A 191 -25.54 3.12 1.43
C GLU A 191 -26.50 3.10 2.62
N LEU A 192 -26.09 3.64 3.78
CA LEU A 192 -26.97 3.73 4.94
C LEU A 192 -28.16 4.67 4.70
N LEU A 193 -27.96 5.77 3.96
CA LEU A 193 -29.03 6.67 3.53
C LEU A 193 -29.97 5.98 2.54
N ASP A 194 -29.45 5.20 1.60
CA ASP A 194 -30.25 4.48 0.61
C ASP A 194 -31.05 3.32 1.24
N GLU A 195 -30.50 2.62 2.24
CA GLU A 195 -31.23 1.63 3.06
C GLU A 195 -32.32 2.29 3.93
N GLU A 196 -32.06 3.45 4.52
CA GLU A 196 -33.06 4.22 5.29
C GLU A 196 -34.20 4.73 4.39
N ILE A 197 -33.88 5.20 3.18
CA ILE A 197 -34.87 5.67 2.20
C ILE A 197 -35.74 4.50 1.72
N LYS A 198 -35.15 3.34 1.42
CA LYS A 198 -35.91 2.14 1.04
C LYS A 198 -36.82 1.65 2.15
N SER A 199 -36.33 1.55 3.38
CA SER A 199 -37.18 1.07 4.49
C SER A 199 -38.35 2.02 4.83
N ARG A 200 -38.19 3.33 4.59
CA ARG A 200 -39.29 4.31 4.70
C ARG A 200 -40.25 4.31 3.52
N ALA A 201 -39.84 3.81 2.35
CA ALA A 201 -40.72 3.69 1.19
C ALA A 201 -41.56 2.40 1.23
N GLU A 202 -41.14 1.41 2.01
CA GLU A 202 -41.81 0.12 2.18
C GLU A 202 -42.70 0.04 3.45
N ALA A 203 -42.69 1.08 4.29
CA ALA A 203 -43.52 1.21 5.50
C ALA A 203 -44.69 2.19 5.28
#